data_AF-A0A855ER29-F1
#
_entry.id   AF-A0A855ER29-F1
#
_cell.length_a   1.000
_cell.length_b   1.000
_cell.length_c   1.000
_cell.angle_alpha   90.00
_cell.angle_beta   90.00
_cell.angle_gamma   90.00
#
_symmetry.space_group_name_H-M   'P 1'
#
loop_
_entity.id
_entity.type
_entity.pdbx_description
1 polymer ?
#
loop_
_entity_poly.entity_id
_entity_poly.type
_entity_poly.pdbx_seq_one_letter_code
_entity_poly.pdbx_strand_id
1 'polypeptide(L)'
;MQALIERGMTAFFSLRGGRLALPIVLGLIAVIFSRLSASPPPAEIDGHLRLRQQWLRLIPLQATLQNAFPDEQKRSLFSPITLPVSGAMLVSWRPSGRGGELLLEVRWQAVPPLFSWLAECGMRVTGFSLRPEKKTLLMTLQLEAEDVG
;
A
#
# COMPACT_ATOMS: atom_id res chain seq x y z
N MET A 1 8.32 31.61 44.85
CA MET A 1 6.93 31.19 45.14
C MET A 1 6.86 29.68 44.97
N GLN A 2 7.22 28.91 46.01
CA GLN A 2 7.45 27.47 45.90
C GLN A 2 6.95 26.75 47.16
N ALA A 3 5.70 27.06 47.55
CA ALA A 3 5.09 26.55 48.75
C ALA A 3 3.60 26.29 48.49
N LEU A 4 3.25 25.14 47.89
CA LEU A 4 1.90 24.56 48.06
C LEU A 4 1.75 23.12 47.50
N ILE A 5 2.71 22.21 47.70
CA ILE A 5 2.47 20.78 47.42
C ILE A 5 3.05 19.91 48.55
N GLU A 6 2.78 20.32 49.80
CA GLU A 6 2.93 19.45 50.96
C GLU A 6 1.66 19.55 51.81
N ARG A 7 0.62 18.79 51.45
CA ARG A 7 -0.43 18.39 52.40
C ARG A 7 -1.37 17.38 51.75
N GLY A 8 -1.34 16.16 52.27
CA GLY A 8 -2.49 15.25 52.13
C GLY A 8 -2.20 13.88 51.54
N MET A 9 -1.17 13.15 52.00
CA MET A 9 -1.18 11.69 51.82
C MET A 9 -0.38 10.91 52.88
N THR A 10 -0.27 11.46 54.09
CA THR A 10 0.34 10.80 55.25
C THR A 10 -0.69 10.49 56.32
N ALA A 11 -1.81 9.89 55.91
CA ALA A 11 -2.72 9.25 56.84
C ALA A 11 -3.39 8.11 56.09
N PHE A 12 -2.90 6.87 56.23
CA PHE A 12 -3.78 5.69 56.30
C PHE A 12 -3.11 4.37 56.66
N PHE A 13 -1.78 4.27 56.80
CA PHE A 13 -1.17 2.98 57.14
C PHE A 13 -0.18 3.05 58.30
N SER A 14 -0.71 3.31 59.49
CA SER A 14 -0.10 2.81 60.72
C SER A 14 -1.19 2.38 61.69
N LEU A 15 -1.53 1.08 61.71
CA LEU A 15 -1.91 0.37 62.92
C LEU A 15 -1.93 -1.16 62.70
N ARG A 16 -0.95 -1.83 63.32
CA ARG A 16 -1.14 -3.05 64.13
C ARG A 16 -1.79 -4.27 63.43
N GLY A 17 -0.96 -5.11 62.80
CA GLY A 17 -1.35 -6.48 62.37
C GLY A 17 -0.69 -7.01 61.07
N GLY A 18 0.21 -6.26 60.45
CA GLY A 18 0.68 -6.50 59.08
C GLY A 18 1.80 -7.54 58.86
N ARG A 19 1.82 -8.67 59.57
CA ARG A 19 2.73 -9.79 59.20
C ARG A 19 2.03 -10.95 58.47
N LEU A 20 0.69 -11.00 58.51
CA LEU A 20 -0.11 -12.04 57.84
C LEU A 20 -0.93 -11.52 56.64
N ALA A 21 -1.11 -10.20 56.50
CA ALA A 21 -1.83 -9.63 55.37
C ALA A 21 -1.04 -9.72 54.05
N LEU A 22 0.30 -9.63 54.11
CA LEU A 22 1.16 -9.71 52.93
C LEU A 22 1.05 -11.04 52.17
N PRO A 23 1.16 -12.24 52.78
CA PRO A 23 1.05 -13.50 52.03
C PRO A 23 -0.36 -13.73 51.46
N ILE A 24 -1.41 -13.23 52.12
CA ILE A 24 -2.80 -13.37 51.63
C ILE A 24 -3.00 -12.50 50.38
N VAL A 25 -2.55 -11.25 50.42
CA VAL A 25 -2.58 -10.37 49.26
C VAL A 25 -1.71 -10.93 48.13
N LEU A 26 -0.53 -11.47 48.44
CA LEU A 26 0.34 -12.09 47.44
C LEU A 26 -0.30 -13.33 46.81
N GLY A 27 -0.97 -14.17 47.62
CA GLY A 27 -1.69 -15.35 47.14
C GLY A 27 -2.88 -14.97 46.26
N LEU A 28 -3.64 -13.94 46.63
CA LEU A 28 -4.73 -13.41 45.81
C LEU A 28 -4.21 -12.84 44.48
N ILE A 29 -3.10 -12.08 44.51
CA ILE A 29 -2.45 -11.57 43.30
C ILE A 29 -1.98 -12.73 42.42
N ALA A 30 -1.37 -13.78 42.99
CA ALA A 30 -0.91 -14.95 42.25
C ALA A 30 -2.06 -15.73 41.61
N VAL A 31 -3.18 -15.90 42.31
CA VAL A 31 -4.39 -16.56 41.77
C VAL A 31 -5.03 -15.71 40.67
N ILE A 32 -5.11 -14.39 40.85
CA ILE A 32 -5.62 -13.47 39.82
C ILE A 32 -4.70 -13.49 38.59
N PHE A 33 -3.38 -13.48 38.78
CA PHE A 33 -2.40 -13.61 37.68
C PHE A 33 -2.54 -14.94 36.96
N SER A 34 -2.73 -16.03 37.70
CA SER A 34 -2.90 -17.37 37.13
C SER A 34 -4.20 -17.48 36.32
N ARG A 35 -5.29 -16.86 36.80
CA ARG A 35 -6.56 -16.75 36.07
C ARG A 35 -6.48 -15.85 34.84
N LEU A 36 -5.71 -14.75 34.91
CA LEU A 36 -5.50 -13.83 33.80
C LEU A 36 -4.56 -14.42 32.73
N SER A 37 -3.63 -15.29 33.15
CA SER A 37 -2.69 -15.99 32.25
C SER A 37 -3.30 -17.24 31.62
N ALA A 38 -4.40 -17.76 32.18
CA ALA A 38 -5.19 -18.82 31.59
C ALA A 38 -6.07 -18.29 30.45
N SER A 39 -5.46 -17.59 29.48
CA SER A 39 -6.07 -17.48 28.16
C SER A 39 -6.03 -18.89 27.55
N PRO A 40 -7.14 -19.44 27.02
CA PRO A 40 -7.09 -20.71 26.31
C PRO A 40 -6.03 -20.62 25.22
N PRO A 41 -5.19 -21.66 25.02
CA PRO A 41 -4.16 -21.63 24.00
C PRO A 41 -4.84 -21.30 22.66
N PRO A 42 -4.36 -20.28 21.93
CA PRO A 42 -4.95 -19.95 20.64
C PRO A 42 -4.91 -21.19 19.76
N ALA A 43 -6.01 -21.49 19.08
CA ALA A 43 -6.07 -22.55 18.09
C ALA A 43 -5.20 -22.16 16.87
N GLU A 44 -3.87 -22.20 17.02
CA GLU A 44 -2.90 -21.86 15.96
C GLU A 44 -3.08 -22.76 14.72
N ILE A 45 -3.52 -23.99 14.94
CA ILE A 45 -3.78 -24.99 13.90
C ILE A 45 -4.89 -24.51 12.96
N ASP A 46 -5.96 -23.91 13.50
CA ASP A 46 -7.09 -23.43 12.69
C ASP A 46 -6.73 -22.16 11.90
N GLY A 47 -5.94 -21.27 12.49
CA GLY A 47 -5.48 -20.05 11.83
C GLY A 47 -4.60 -20.33 10.61
N HIS A 48 -3.64 -21.25 10.75
CA HIS A 48 -2.73 -21.62 9.65
C HIS A 48 -3.45 -22.35 8.52
N LEU A 49 -4.40 -23.24 8.86
CA LEU A 49 -5.24 -23.91 7.85
C LEU A 49 -6.12 -22.90 7.10
N ARG A 50 -6.73 -21.94 7.81
CA ARG A 50 -7.58 -20.91 7.21
C ARG A 50 -6.78 -19.98 6.30
N LEU A 51 -5.60 -19.54 6.72
CA LEU A 51 -4.69 -18.73 5.91
C LEU A 51 -4.25 -19.50 4.65
N ARG A 52 -3.93 -20.79 4.78
CA ARG A 52 -3.58 -21.65 3.64
C ARG A 52 -4.73 -21.80 2.64
N GLN A 53 -5.97 -21.97 3.13
CA GLN A 53 -7.14 -22.04 2.26
C GLN A 53 -7.47 -20.71 1.59
N GLN A 54 -7.29 -19.59 2.30
CA GLN A 54 -7.43 -18.26 1.72
C GLN A 54 -6.38 -18.03 0.64
N TRP A 55 -5.13 -18.41 0.88
CA TRP A 55 -4.05 -18.27 -0.09
C TRP A 55 -4.30 -19.11 -1.35
N LEU A 56 -4.75 -20.37 -1.21
CA LEU A 56 -5.11 -21.24 -2.34
C LEU A 56 -6.23 -20.64 -3.23
N ARG A 57 -7.16 -19.86 -2.66
CA ARG A 57 -8.17 -19.13 -3.45
C ARG A 57 -7.59 -17.96 -4.24
N LEU A 58 -6.50 -17.37 -3.78
CA LEU A 58 -5.88 -16.20 -4.41
C LEU A 58 -4.89 -16.59 -5.53
N ILE A 59 -4.29 -17.80 -5.47
CA ILE A 59 -3.37 -18.31 -6.52
C ILE A 59 -3.93 -18.20 -7.94
N PRO A 60 -5.17 -18.65 -8.26
CA PRO A 60 -5.69 -18.56 -9.62
C PRO A 60 -5.84 -17.11 -10.12
N LEU A 61 -6.08 -16.16 -9.22
CA LEU A 61 -6.14 -14.72 -9.56
C LEU A 61 -4.75 -14.19 -9.89
N GLN A 62 -3.73 -14.61 -9.14
CA GLN A 62 -2.35 -14.26 -9.43
C GLN A 62 -1.91 -14.81 -10.80
N ALA A 63 -2.26 -16.05 -11.13
CA ALA A 63 -2.00 -16.62 -12.46
C ALA A 63 -2.77 -15.86 -13.55
N THR A 64 -4.01 -15.42 -13.28
CA THR A 64 -4.78 -14.59 -14.22
C THR A 64 -4.11 -13.23 -14.44
N LEU A 65 -3.57 -12.62 -13.38
CA LEU A 65 -2.82 -11.36 -13.48
C LEU A 65 -1.49 -11.55 -14.23
N GLN A 66 -0.74 -12.62 -13.94
CA GLN A 66 0.50 -12.94 -14.66
C GLN A 66 0.27 -13.19 -16.15
N ASN A 67 -0.86 -13.79 -16.54
CA ASN A 67 -1.22 -13.91 -17.95
C ASN A 67 -1.75 -12.61 -18.56
N ALA A 68 -2.30 -11.69 -17.74
CA ALA A 68 -2.74 -10.37 -18.19
C ALA A 68 -1.57 -9.39 -18.41
N PHE A 69 -0.41 -9.67 -17.81
CA PHE A 69 0.86 -8.98 -18.09
C PHE A 69 1.75 -9.90 -18.93
N PRO A 70 1.55 -9.97 -20.26
CA PRO A 70 2.36 -10.84 -21.10
C PRO A 70 3.85 -10.52 -20.92
N ASP A 71 4.61 -11.60 -20.88
CA ASP A 71 6.06 -11.72 -20.72
C ASP A 71 6.84 -10.51 -21.29
N GLU A 72 7.79 -9.99 -20.51
CA GLU A 72 8.63 -8.81 -20.83
C GLU A 72 9.46 -8.95 -22.12
N GLN A 73 9.42 -10.12 -22.76
CA GLN A 73 10.35 -10.57 -23.79
C GLN A 73 10.02 -10.03 -25.20
N LYS A 74 8.96 -9.23 -25.36
CA LYS A 74 8.72 -8.48 -26.60
C LYS A 74 8.15 -7.10 -26.33
N ARG A 75 8.76 -6.33 -25.41
CA ARG A 75 8.41 -4.90 -25.29
C ARG A 75 8.59 -4.24 -26.65
N SER A 76 7.49 -3.80 -27.24
CA SER A 76 7.53 -3.01 -28.47
C SER A 76 8.37 -1.79 -28.17
N LEU A 77 9.37 -1.48 -29.01
CA LEU A 77 10.18 -0.28 -28.78
C LEU A 77 9.26 0.95 -28.79
N PHE A 78 9.35 1.76 -27.74
CA PHE A 78 8.64 3.03 -27.69
C PHE A 78 9.17 3.93 -28.81
N SER A 79 8.25 4.42 -29.64
CA SER A 79 8.55 5.42 -30.64
C SER A 79 7.50 6.53 -30.54
N PRO A 80 7.88 7.77 -30.19
CA PRO A 80 6.94 8.87 -29.97
C PRO A 80 6.11 9.21 -31.21
N ILE A 81 6.69 8.96 -32.40
CA ILE A 81 6.13 9.35 -33.70
C ILE A 81 5.14 8.29 -34.22
N THR A 82 5.32 7.04 -33.83
CA THR A 82 4.46 5.93 -34.26
C THR A 82 3.51 5.57 -33.14
N LEU A 83 2.43 6.35 -33.01
CA LEU A 83 1.33 6.06 -32.10
C LEU A 83 0.39 5.01 -32.74
N PRO A 84 0.27 3.80 -32.18
CA PRO A 84 -0.63 2.78 -32.73
C PRO A 84 -2.11 3.01 -32.37
N VAL A 85 -2.41 4.02 -31.55
CA VAL A 85 -3.75 4.27 -31.03
C VAL A 85 -4.53 5.22 -31.95
N SER A 86 -5.63 4.71 -32.51
CA SER A 86 -6.52 5.50 -33.36
C SER A 86 -7.18 6.64 -32.59
N GLY A 87 -7.06 7.88 -33.09
CA GLY A 87 -7.61 9.06 -32.42
C GLY A 87 -6.70 9.67 -31.35
N ALA A 88 -5.41 9.32 -31.36
CA ALA A 88 -4.34 10.04 -30.71
C ALA A 88 -3.42 10.65 -31.79
N MET A 89 -3.05 11.92 -31.63
CA MET A 89 -2.13 12.62 -32.52
C MET A 89 -1.02 13.27 -31.71
N LEU A 90 0.23 13.07 -32.14
CA LEU A 90 1.39 13.72 -31.54
C LEU A 90 1.36 15.23 -31.82
N VAL A 91 1.37 16.03 -30.76
CA VAL A 91 1.54 17.50 -30.86
C VAL A 91 2.99 17.86 -30.64
N SER A 92 3.62 17.35 -29.58
CA SER A 92 5.06 17.55 -29.34
C SER A 92 5.66 16.45 -28.47
N TRP A 93 6.96 16.21 -28.66
CA TRP A 93 7.76 15.33 -27.81
C TRP A 93 9.00 16.08 -27.35
N ARG A 94 9.21 16.15 -26.03
CA ARG A 94 10.39 16.76 -25.41
C ARG A 94 11.13 15.71 -24.59
N PRO A 95 12.24 15.16 -25.10
CA PRO A 95 13.01 14.17 -24.35
C PRO A 95 13.63 14.80 -23.09
N SER A 96 13.59 14.09 -21.97
CA SER A 96 14.28 14.43 -20.73
C SER A 96 14.89 13.17 -20.10
N GLY A 97 16.22 13.08 -20.14
CA GLY A 97 16.96 11.93 -19.59
C GLY A 97 16.57 10.61 -20.26
N ARG A 98 16.08 9.65 -19.46
CA ARG A 98 15.61 8.32 -19.90
C ARG A 98 14.16 8.30 -20.41
N GLY A 99 13.50 9.45 -20.47
CA GLY A 99 12.12 9.57 -20.93
C GLY A 99 11.84 10.95 -21.51
N GLY A 100 10.73 11.57 -21.13
CA GLY A 100 10.36 12.88 -21.66
C GLY A 100 8.91 13.28 -21.43
N GLU A 101 8.61 14.52 -21.80
CA GLU A 101 7.25 15.06 -21.84
C GLU A 101 6.65 14.82 -23.23
N LEU A 102 5.53 14.11 -23.28
CA LEU A 102 4.76 13.81 -24.48
C LEU A 102 3.45 14.60 -24.45
N LEU A 103 3.22 15.45 -25.46
CA LEU A 103 2.00 16.20 -25.64
C LEU A 103 1.21 15.62 -26.82
N LEU A 104 -0.04 15.25 -26.57
CA LEU A 104 -0.91 14.57 -27.50
C LEU A 104 -2.26 15.26 -27.58
N GLU A 105 -2.84 15.31 -28.76
CA GLU A 105 -4.26 15.59 -28.95
C GLU A 105 -4.98 14.26 -29.08
N VAL A 106 -5.85 13.94 -28.13
CA VAL A 106 -6.49 12.62 -28.00
C VAL A 106 -8.00 12.75 -27.87
N ARG A 107 -8.74 11.79 -28.43
CA ARG A 107 -10.14 11.56 -28.03
C ARG A 107 -10.16 10.81 -26.71
N TRP A 108 -11.20 11.03 -25.90
CA TRP A 108 -11.34 10.33 -24.60
C TRP A 108 -11.24 8.80 -24.73
N GLN A 109 -11.82 8.23 -25.79
CA GLN A 109 -11.79 6.80 -26.09
C GLN A 109 -10.38 6.24 -26.34
N ALA A 110 -9.45 7.11 -26.79
CA ALA A 110 -8.05 6.75 -27.04
C ALA A 110 -7.18 6.80 -25.77
N VAL A 111 -7.67 7.38 -24.67
CA VAL A 111 -6.89 7.54 -23.43
C VAL A 111 -6.57 6.19 -22.78
N PRO A 112 -7.53 5.28 -22.48
CA PRO A 112 -7.21 3.98 -21.88
C PRO A 112 -6.23 3.13 -22.71
N PRO A 113 -6.42 2.91 -24.03
CA PRO A 113 -5.48 2.10 -24.81
C PRO A 113 -4.09 2.73 -24.95
N LEU A 114 -3.96 4.05 -24.82
CA LEU A 114 -2.66 4.72 -24.80
C LEU A 114 -1.82 4.31 -23.57
N PHE A 115 -2.44 4.20 -22.39
CA PHE A 115 -1.74 3.73 -21.19
C PHE A 115 -1.35 2.26 -21.30
N SER A 116 -2.20 1.42 -21.88
CA SER A 116 -1.87 0.01 -22.16
C SER A 116 -0.65 -0.11 -23.07
N TRP A 117 -0.64 0.64 -24.18
CA TRP A 117 0.49 0.67 -25.10
C TRP A 117 1.79 1.17 -24.44
N LEU A 118 1.72 2.21 -23.60
CA LEU A 118 2.90 2.70 -22.87
C LEU A 118 3.47 1.64 -21.92
N ALA A 119 2.60 0.89 -21.23
CA ALA A 119 3.01 -0.22 -20.38
C ALA A 119 3.67 -1.35 -21.19
N GLU A 120 3.11 -1.72 -22.35
CA GLU A 120 3.71 -2.69 -23.27
C GLU A 120 5.08 -2.26 -23.78
N CYS A 121 5.30 -0.95 -23.94
CA CYS A 121 6.57 -0.37 -24.33
C CYS A 121 7.60 -0.27 -23.20
N GLY A 122 7.25 -0.62 -21.95
CA GLY A 122 8.13 -0.43 -20.79
C GLY A 122 8.35 1.04 -20.43
N MET A 123 7.37 1.91 -20.72
CA MET A 123 7.39 3.32 -20.35
C MET A 123 6.49 3.55 -19.14
N ARG A 124 7.08 4.02 -18.04
CA ARG A 124 6.36 4.39 -16.84
C ARG A 124 5.85 5.83 -16.96
N VAL A 125 4.57 6.04 -16.70
CA VAL A 125 3.97 7.38 -16.63
C VAL A 125 4.15 7.92 -15.21
N THR A 126 4.99 8.94 -15.04
CA THR A 126 5.25 9.58 -13.74
C THR A 126 4.24 10.70 -13.43
N GLY A 127 3.61 11.26 -14.46
CA GLY A 127 2.58 12.27 -14.31
C GLY A 127 1.77 12.44 -15.59
N PHE A 128 0.52 12.85 -15.45
CA PHE A 128 -0.33 13.19 -16.59
C PHE A 128 -1.24 14.38 -16.31
N SER A 129 -1.62 15.10 -17.35
CA SER A 129 -2.68 16.10 -17.31
C SER A 129 -3.55 16.00 -18.55
N LEU A 130 -4.85 16.28 -18.39
CA LEU A 130 -5.84 16.25 -19.45
C LEU A 130 -6.58 17.59 -19.45
N ARG A 131 -6.55 18.29 -20.58
CA ARG A 131 -7.26 19.55 -20.75
C ARG A 131 -8.26 19.40 -21.89
N PRO A 132 -9.54 19.79 -21.70
CA PRO A 132 -10.50 19.81 -22.79
C PRO A 132 -10.13 20.90 -23.79
N GLU A 133 -10.03 20.54 -25.06
CA GLU A 133 -9.77 21.45 -26.17
C GLU A 133 -10.81 21.24 -27.27
N LYS A 134 -11.83 22.09 -27.29
CA LYS A 134 -12.95 22.06 -28.26
C LYS A 134 -13.62 20.67 -28.37
N LYS A 135 -13.16 19.81 -29.28
CA LYS A 135 -13.72 18.47 -29.58
C LYS A 135 -12.75 17.33 -29.24
N THR A 136 -11.57 17.65 -28.72
CA THR A 136 -10.49 16.74 -28.38
C THR A 136 -9.96 17.09 -26.99
N LEU A 137 -9.04 16.27 -26.48
CA LEU A 137 -8.38 16.49 -25.21
C LEU A 137 -6.90 16.70 -25.49
N LEU A 138 -6.36 17.78 -24.98
CA LEU A 138 -4.92 17.98 -24.94
C LEU A 138 -4.39 17.24 -23.70
N MET A 139 -3.64 16.18 -23.96
CA MET A 139 -3.06 15.31 -22.95
C MET A 139 -1.56 15.53 -22.87
N THR A 140 -1.05 15.80 -21.67
CA THR A 140 0.38 15.86 -21.39
C THR A 140 0.75 14.67 -20.53
N LEU A 141 1.79 13.94 -20.92
CA LEU A 141 2.31 12.77 -20.24
C LEU A 141 3.78 13.00 -19.91
N GLN A 142 4.18 12.73 -18.67
CA GLN A 142 5.58 12.61 -18.28
C GLN A 142 5.92 11.13 -18.26
N LEU A 143 6.87 10.75 -19.11
CA LEU A 143 7.32 9.39 -19.31
C LEU A 143 8.72 9.20 -18.75
N GLU A 144 8.97 8.04 -18.18
CA GLU A 144 10.28 7.58 -17.75
C GLU A 144 10.44 6.12 -18.19
N ALA A 145 11.56 5.76 -18.83
CA ALA A 145 11.82 4.36 -19.16
C ALA A 145 11.93 3.55 -17.87
N GLU A 146 11.27 2.39 -17.87
CA GLU A 146 11.36 1.44 -16.77
C GLU A 146 12.79 0.88 -16.70
N ASP A 147 13.46 1.14 -15.57
CA ASP A 147 14.81 0.64 -15.31
C ASP A 147 14.72 -0.84 -14.98
N VAL A 148 15.03 -1.70 -15.95
CA VAL A 148 15.35 -3.11 -15.69
C VAL A 148 16.72 -3.16 -15.02
N GLY A 149 16.72 -3.01 -13.70
CA GLY A 149 17.88 -3.24 -12.84
C GLY A 149 18.26 -4.71 -12.75
#